data_AF-A0A1V6BHW6-F1
#
_entry.id   AF-A0A1V6BHW6-F1
#
_cell.length_a   1.000
_cell.length_b   1.000
_cell.length_c   1.000
_cell.angle_alpha   90.00
_cell.angle_beta   90.00
_cell.angle_gamma   90.00
#
_symmetry.space_group_name_H-M   'P 1'
#
loop_
_entity.id
_entity.type
_entity.pdbx_description
1 polymer ?
#
loop_
_entity_poly.entity_id
_entity_poly.type
_entity_poly.pdbx_seq_one_letter_code
_entity_poly.pdbx_strand_id
1 'polypeptide(L)'
;MKKFDLVYVMAGEGTRYSPTFRKSWETVNNSPIFSFALDVFLSHPALNKAIVVMHPSETEEVKAFLEENHYPLERIVLTVGGKTRAESVRNGLKYLESACFIVHDGVRPFVQNEDIDSMLRALETNDGATFYHKVADTVKLVDEKTVTLDRKKLKAVTTPQGFTLKALPFIRNPKLPDEAILDEIMLIENELPIAFLEETHPHTKLTTPEDLALIKNRLEKRKSQALSQAKAIGFSFDFHPFERNRPLVLGGITISFEWGLAGHSDADVVYHVVAESIMGALKLGDLGTLFPDIDFRYKDMSSSYFVQEVMRYAKKAQAQILYVDVTVYLEKPKLYHYKTKMAQNIACLLGISETQVSVKATTMEKRGLVGKEEGVAAEAVCLVKRNI
;
A
#
# COMPACT_ATOMS: atom_id res chain seq x y z
N MET A 1 15.95 -15.42 -11.50
CA MET A 1 15.73 -14.05 -12.00
C MET A 1 17.06 -13.34 -12.08
N LYS A 2 17.43 -12.79 -13.25
CA LYS A 2 18.72 -12.10 -13.42
C LYS A 2 18.75 -10.84 -12.54
N LYS A 3 19.89 -10.57 -11.87
CA LYS A 3 20.12 -9.29 -11.18
C LYS A 3 20.33 -8.19 -12.22
N PHE A 4 19.91 -6.97 -11.91
CA PHE A 4 20.10 -5.82 -12.79
C PHE A 4 20.60 -4.58 -12.04
N ASP A 5 21.31 -3.71 -12.76
CA ASP A 5 21.61 -2.36 -12.30
C ASP A 5 20.63 -1.36 -12.94
N LEU A 6 20.27 -0.32 -12.21
CA LEU A 6 19.42 0.76 -12.71
C LEU A 6 20.27 1.99 -13.05
N VAL A 7 20.18 2.51 -14.25
CA VAL A 7 20.65 3.85 -14.62
C VAL A 7 19.44 4.80 -14.54
N TYR A 8 19.36 5.56 -13.46
CA TYR A 8 18.24 6.43 -13.14
C TYR A 8 18.57 7.88 -13.51
N VAL A 9 18.02 8.36 -14.64
CA VAL A 9 18.41 9.63 -15.24
C VAL A 9 17.50 10.76 -14.81
N MET A 10 18.03 11.72 -14.06
CA MET A 10 17.33 12.92 -13.59
C MET A 10 18.13 14.22 -13.80
N ALA A 11 19.19 14.20 -14.62
CA ALA A 11 20.09 15.34 -14.83
C ALA A 11 19.57 16.46 -15.75
N GLY A 12 18.43 16.25 -16.42
CA GLY A 12 17.93 17.19 -17.43
C GLY A 12 17.50 18.54 -16.84
N GLU A 13 17.81 19.63 -17.54
CA GLU A 13 17.47 21.01 -17.11
C GLU A 13 15.97 21.29 -17.10
N GLY A 14 15.18 20.57 -17.91
CA GLY A 14 13.73 20.75 -17.93
C GLY A 14 13.26 22.11 -18.45
N THR A 15 14.05 22.77 -19.31
CA THR A 15 13.77 24.12 -19.84
C THR A 15 12.39 24.34 -20.45
N ARG A 16 11.75 23.28 -20.97
CA ARG A 16 10.35 23.29 -21.46
C ARG A 16 9.29 23.41 -20.35
N TYR A 17 9.66 23.12 -19.11
CA TYR A 17 8.78 23.13 -17.94
C TYR A 17 8.91 24.45 -17.18
N SER A 18 10.14 24.82 -16.83
CA SER A 18 10.46 26.09 -16.17
C SER A 18 11.91 26.46 -16.47
N PRO A 19 12.23 27.76 -16.62
CA PRO A 19 13.61 28.22 -16.82
C PRO A 19 14.47 28.13 -15.54
N THR A 20 13.87 28.04 -14.36
CA THR A 20 14.59 28.13 -13.07
C THR A 20 14.33 26.96 -12.12
N PHE A 21 13.28 26.16 -12.37
CA PHE A 21 12.89 25.07 -11.49
C PHE A 21 12.93 23.72 -12.19
N ARG A 22 13.59 22.74 -11.57
CA ARG A 22 13.74 21.40 -12.11
C ARG A 22 12.54 20.54 -11.72
N LYS A 23 11.81 20.10 -12.73
CA LYS A 23 10.58 19.33 -12.59
C LYS A 23 10.71 17.99 -11.84
N SER A 24 11.91 17.42 -11.72
CA SER A 24 12.16 16.23 -10.89
C SER A 24 11.80 16.48 -9.42
N TRP A 25 11.99 17.71 -8.94
CA TRP A 25 11.70 18.15 -7.58
C TRP A 25 10.26 18.63 -7.36
N GLU A 26 9.41 18.63 -8.39
CA GLU A 26 7.98 18.83 -8.17
C GLU A 26 7.47 17.82 -7.15
N THR A 27 6.64 18.28 -6.22
CA THR A 27 6.21 17.44 -5.10
C THR A 27 4.76 16.98 -5.27
N VAL A 28 4.52 15.74 -4.84
CA VAL A 28 3.19 15.19 -4.62
C VAL A 28 3.17 14.58 -3.23
N ASN A 29 2.25 15.03 -2.36
CA ASN A 29 2.21 14.60 -0.96
C ASN A 29 3.55 14.79 -0.21
N ASN A 30 4.25 15.90 -0.47
CA ASN A 30 5.60 16.23 0.07
C ASN A 30 6.75 15.32 -0.40
N SER A 31 6.50 14.37 -1.30
CA SER A 31 7.56 13.56 -1.93
C SER A 31 7.89 14.11 -3.32
N PRO A 32 9.17 14.31 -3.67
CA PRO A 32 9.56 14.77 -5.00
C PRO A 32 9.27 13.69 -6.04
N ILE A 33 8.89 14.07 -7.26
CA ILE A 33 8.46 13.15 -8.32
C ILE A 33 9.50 12.07 -8.63
N PHE A 34 10.80 12.41 -8.54
CA PHE A 34 11.85 11.42 -8.79
C PHE A 34 11.92 10.31 -7.73
N SER A 35 11.38 10.50 -6.53
CA SER A 35 11.41 9.46 -5.49
C SER A 35 10.49 8.29 -5.83
N PHE A 36 9.32 8.54 -6.42
CA PHE A 36 8.28 7.51 -6.60
C PHE A 36 8.74 6.29 -7.39
N ALA A 37 9.37 6.47 -8.56
CA ALA A 37 9.87 5.34 -9.33
C ALA A 37 11.15 4.76 -8.72
N LEU A 38 11.99 5.59 -8.11
CA LEU A 38 13.21 5.15 -7.43
C LEU A 38 12.89 4.18 -6.28
N ASP A 39 11.86 4.45 -5.49
CA ASP A 39 11.39 3.60 -4.38
C ASP A 39 10.97 2.21 -4.88
N VAL A 40 10.23 2.17 -6.01
CA VAL A 40 9.81 0.91 -6.63
C VAL A 40 11.03 0.09 -7.06
N PHE A 41 12.01 0.72 -7.74
CA PHE A 41 13.22 0.01 -8.11
C PHE A 41 14.04 -0.47 -6.91
N LEU A 42 14.23 0.37 -5.88
CA LEU A 42 15.01 0.03 -4.70
C LEU A 42 14.39 -1.11 -3.88
N SER A 43 13.05 -1.16 -3.83
CA SER A 43 12.32 -2.25 -3.18
C SER A 43 12.34 -3.56 -3.98
N HIS A 44 12.67 -3.52 -5.28
CA HIS A 44 12.67 -4.70 -6.13
C HIS A 44 13.82 -5.68 -5.76
N PRO A 45 13.52 -6.98 -5.51
CA PRO A 45 14.52 -7.94 -5.01
C PRO A 45 15.64 -8.27 -6.00
N ALA A 46 15.40 -8.11 -7.31
CA ALA A 46 16.43 -8.31 -8.33
C ALA A 46 17.35 -7.10 -8.57
N LEU A 47 17.07 -5.92 -7.99
CA LEU A 47 17.98 -4.79 -8.14
C LEU A 47 19.30 -5.08 -7.40
N ASN A 48 20.42 -4.94 -8.09
CA ASN A 48 21.75 -4.93 -7.49
C ASN A 48 22.03 -3.54 -6.90
N LYS A 49 22.09 -2.51 -7.75
CA LYS A 49 22.25 -1.10 -7.34
C LYS A 49 21.58 -0.12 -8.30
N ALA A 50 21.27 1.07 -7.79
CA ALA A 50 20.78 2.21 -8.55
C ALA A 50 21.89 3.24 -8.75
N ILE A 51 22.18 3.56 -10.01
CA ILE A 51 23.08 4.62 -10.44
C ILE A 51 22.22 5.86 -10.72
N VAL A 52 22.16 6.79 -9.77
CA VAL A 52 21.38 8.03 -9.89
C VAL A 52 22.23 9.08 -10.59
N VAL A 53 21.84 9.42 -11.82
CA VAL A 53 22.50 10.41 -12.66
C VAL A 53 21.78 11.75 -12.51
N MET A 54 22.36 12.65 -11.73
CA MET A 54 21.79 13.96 -11.39
C MET A 54 22.48 15.11 -12.08
N HIS A 55 21.91 16.30 -12.01
CA HIS A 55 22.60 17.48 -12.51
C HIS A 55 23.76 17.87 -11.59
N PRO A 56 24.91 18.35 -12.11
CA PRO A 56 26.05 18.75 -11.27
C PRO A 56 25.69 19.70 -10.12
N SER A 57 24.74 20.63 -10.36
CA SER A 57 24.30 21.62 -9.38
C SER A 57 23.35 21.10 -8.32
N GLU A 58 22.93 19.83 -8.36
CA GLU A 58 21.94 19.25 -7.44
C GLU A 58 22.55 18.15 -6.56
N THR A 59 23.89 18.03 -6.58
CA THR A 59 24.58 16.89 -5.98
C THR A 59 24.37 16.83 -4.47
N GLU A 60 24.46 17.97 -3.80
CA GLU A 60 24.28 18.05 -2.34
C GLU A 60 22.81 17.88 -1.95
N GLU A 61 21.88 18.46 -2.71
CA GLU A 61 20.44 18.37 -2.46
C GLU A 61 19.92 16.93 -2.60
N VAL A 62 20.34 16.22 -3.66
CA VAL A 62 19.98 14.80 -3.84
C VAL A 62 20.57 13.96 -2.71
N LYS A 63 21.83 14.19 -2.35
CA LYS A 63 22.49 13.44 -1.27
C LYS A 63 21.78 13.67 0.08
N ALA A 64 21.50 14.92 0.43
CA ALA A 64 20.77 15.27 1.64
C ALA A 64 19.38 14.64 1.67
N PHE A 65 18.63 14.70 0.56
CA PHE A 65 17.32 14.06 0.47
C PHE A 65 17.37 12.56 0.73
N LEU A 66 18.33 11.84 0.13
CA LEU A 66 18.47 10.39 0.32
C LEU A 66 18.84 10.04 1.76
N GLU A 67 19.74 10.81 2.39
CA GLU A 67 20.15 10.63 3.80
C GLU A 67 18.98 10.89 4.77
N GLU A 68 18.29 12.03 4.62
CA GLU A 68 17.17 12.45 5.47
C GLU A 68 15.97 11.49 5.39
N ASN A 69 15.77 10.86 4.24
CA ASN A 69 14.69 9.90 4.01
C ASN A 69 15.13 8.43 4.18
N HIS A 70 16.32 8.18 4.73
CA HIS A 70 16.84 6.85 5.07
C HIS A 70 16.87 5.86 3.89
N TYR A 71 17.27 6.34 2.71
CA TYR A 71 17.50 5.47 1.57
C TYR A 71 18.68 4.53 1.82
N PRO A 72 18.70 3.32 1.22
CA PRO A 72 19.81 2.37 1.34
C PRO A 72 21.00 2.84 0.50
N LEU A 73 21.80 3.76 1.05
CA LEU A 73 22.91 4.41 0.35
C LEU A 73 23.96 3.41 -0.16
N GLU A 74 24.11 2.25 0.49
CA GLU A 74 24.99 1.18 0.05
C GLU A 74 24.56 0.54 -1.29
N ARG A 75 23.31 0.73 -1.70
CA ARG A 75 22.76 0.29 -3.00
C ARG A 75 22.61 1.43 -4.00
N ILE A 76 23.12 2.63 -3.68
CA ILE A 76 22.99 3.81 -4.53
C ILE A 76 24.38 4.36 -4.89
N VAL A 77 24.60 4.54 -6.18
CA VAL A 77 25.78 5.22 -6.72
C VAL A 77 25.33 6.55 -7.30
N LEU A 78 25.89 7.65 -6.78
CA LEU A 78 25.61 8.99 -7.26
C LEU A 78 26.61 9.37 -8.36
N THR A 79 26.12 9.91 -9.48
CA THR A 79 26.98 10.48 -10.51
C THR A 79 26.30 11.65 -11.22
N VAL A 80 27.07 12.41 -11.99
CA VAL A 80 26.57 13.60 -12.69
C VAL A 80 26.27 13.31 -14.16
N GLY A 81 25.22 13.94 -14.67
CA GLY A 81 24.84 13.90 -16.07
C GLY A 81 25.75 14.73 -16.96
N GLY A 82 25.48 14.62 -18.26
CA GLY A 82 26.12 15.41 -19.31
C GLY A 82 25.21 16.51 -19.84
N LYS A 83 25.60 17.11 -20.97
CA LYS A 83 24.81 18.12 -21.69
C LYS A 83 23.55 17.53 -22.31
N THR A 84 23.57 16.24 -22.65
CA THR A 84 22.45 15.53 -23.27
C THR A 84 21.95 14.38 -22.41
N ARG A 85 20.75 13.88 -22.70
CA ARG A 85 20.21 12.66 -22.07
C ARG A 85 21.13 11.47 -22.37
N ALA A 86 21.56 11.31 -23.62
CA ALA A 86 22.42 10.21 -24.05
C ALA A 86 23.78 10.23 -23.31
N GLU A 87 24.41 11.40 -23.17
CA GLU A 87 25.64 11.54 -22.41
C GLU A 87 25.44 11.20 -20.93
N SER A 88 24.32 11.64 -20.34
CA SER A 88 23.96 11.32 -18.96
C SER A 88 23.81 9.81 -18.75
N VAL A 89 23.13 9.12 -19.68
CA VAL A 89 23.04 7.65 -19.66
C VAL A 89 24.43 7.03 -19.69
N ARG A 90 25.30 7.44 -20.63
CA ARG A 90 26.66 6.90 -20.73
C ARG A 90 27.51 7.15 -19.49
N ASN A 91 27.34 8.28 -18.80
CA ASN A 91 27.98 8.51 -17.52
C ASN A 91 27.54 7.49 -16.46
N GLY A 92 26.24 7.18 -16.40
CA GLY A 92 25.72 6.12 -15.53
C GLY A 92 26.24 4.73 -15.91
N LEU A 93 26.38 4.42 -17.20
CA LEU A 93 26.86 3.12 -17.69
C LEU A 93 28.31 2.79 -17.28
N LYS A 94 29.08 3.75 -16.78
CA LYS A 94 30.45 3.53 -16.26
C LYS A 94 30.48 2.68 -15.00
N TYR A 95 29.37 2.62 -14.26
CA TYR A 95 29.28 1.97 -12.95
C TYR A 95 28.55 0.62 -12.98
N LEU A 96 28.25 0.07 -14.16
CA LEU A 96 27.58 -1.23 -14.28
C LEU A 96 28.46 -2.38 -13.77
N GLU A 97 27.82 -3.33 -13.09
CA GLU A 97 28.39 -4.59 -12.59
C GLU A 97 27.50 -5.80 -12.93
N SER A 98 26.20 -5.59 -13.14
CA SER A 98 25.23 -6.64 -13.43
C SER A 98 25.24 -7.07 -14.90
N ALA A 99 24.77 -8.29 -15.18
CA ALA A 99 24.66 -8.86 -16.53
C ALA A 99 23.57 -8.22 -17.41
N CYS A 100 22.68 -7.44 -16.79
CA CYS A 100 21.66 -6.64 -17.44
C CYS A 100 21.49 -5.31 -16.69
N PHE A 101 21.00 -4.30 -17.40
CA PHE A 101 20.75 -2.99 -16.84
C PHE A 101 19.44 -2.41 -17.37
N ILE A 102 18.85 -1.52 -16.58
CA ILE A 102 17.62 -0.80 -16.93
C ILE A 102 17.94 0.69 -16.94
N VAL A 103 17.54 1.40 -17.99
CA VAL A 103 17.58 2.86 -18.06
C VAL A 103 16.18 3.40 -17.80
N HIS A 104 16.05 4.35 -16.89
CA HIS A 104 14.76 4.95 -16.55
C HIS A 104 14.87 6.47 -16.37
N ASP A 105 13.81 7.19 -16.76
CA ASP A 105 13.73 8.64 -16.59
C ASP A 105 13.15 8.95 -15.22
N GLY A 106 13.84 9.71 -14.38
CA GLY A 106 13.38 10.06 -13.03
C GLY A 106 12.16 10.98 -12.96
N VAL A 107 11.49 11.22 -14.08
CA VAL A 107 10.26 12.02 -14.20
C VAL A 107 9.09 11.18 -14.69
N ARG A 108 9.18 9.84 -14.63
CA ARG A 108 8.11 8.88 -14.93
C ARG A 108 7.73 8.09 -13.66
N PRO A 109 6.90 8.64 -12.76
CA PRO A 109 6.71 8.12 -11.40
C PRO A 109 5.89 6.83 -11.29
N PHE A 110 5.44 6.23 -12.40
CA PHE A 110 4.38 5.22 -12.39
C PHE A 110 4.82 3.77 -12.59
N VAL A 111 6.12 3.50 -12.74
CA VAL A 111 6.67 2.14 -12.82
C VAL A 111 6.21 1.29 -11.64
N GLN A 112 5.84 0.03 -11.89
CA GLN A 112 5.49 -0.96 -10.88
C GLN A 112 6.45 -2.17 -10.92
N ASN A 113 6.42 -3.02 -9.89
CA ASN A 113 7.26 -4.22 -9.85
C ASN A 113 6.93 -5.19 -11.00
N GLU A 114 5.67 -5.27 -11.41
CA GLU A 114 5.23 -6.13 -12.51
C GLU A 114 5.82 -5.70 -13.86
N ASP A 115 6.05 -4.39 -14.05
CA ASP A 115 6.72 -3.85 -15.22
C ASP A 115 8.20 -4.26 -15.24
N ILE A 116 8.87 -4.21 -14.08
CA ILE A 116 10.25 -4.67 -13.94
C ILE A 116 10.35 -6.18 -14.21
N ASP A 117 9.48 -6.99 -13.61
CA ASP A 117 9.46 -8.44 -13.78
C ASP A 117 9.17 -8.87 -15.23
N SER A 118 8.25 -8.19 -15.92
CA SER A 118 7.97 -8.47 -17.34
C SER A 118 9.14 -8.09 -18.24
N MET A 119 9.82 -6.97 -17.95
CA MET A 119 11.04 -6.57 -18.64
C MET A 119 12.18 -7.57 -18.46
N LEU A 120 12.44 -8.00 -17.22
CA LEU A 120 13.50 -8.97 -16.92
C LEU A 120 13.24 -10.32 -17.62
N ARG A 121 11.98 -10.78 -17.67
CA ARG A 121 11.59 -11.96 -18.44
C ARG A 121 11.82 -11.78 -19.94
N ALA A 122 11.49 -10.63 -20.50
CA ALA A 122 11.71 -10.35 -21.92
C ALA A 122 13.20 -10.39 -22.30
N LEU A 123 14.09 -9.98 -21.39
CA LEU A 123 15.55 -10.04 -21.53
C LEU A 123 16.15 -11.45 -21.35
N GLU A 124 15.33 -12.48 -21.17
CA GLU A 124 15.79 -13.87 -21.24
C GLU A 124 16.03 -14.31 -22.69
N THR A 125 15.24 -13.79 -23.63
CA THR A 125 15.32 -14.15 -25.07
C THR A 125 15.65 -12.97 -25.98
N ASN A 126 15.68 -11.75 -25.45
CA ASN A 126 15.98 -10.53 -26.21
C ASN A 126 17.17 -9.79 -25.57
N ASP A 127 17.80 -8.90 -26.35
CA ASP A 127 18.93 -8.10 -25.89
C ASP A 127 18.51 -6.65 -25.54
N GLY A 128 17.34 -6.22 -26.01
CA GLY A 128 16.65 -5.01 -25.57
C GLY A 128 15.17 -5.26 -25.24
N ALA A 129 14.62 -4.48 -24.33
CA ALA A 129 13.20 -4.52 -23.97
C ALA A 129 12.70 -3.12 -23.62
N THR A 130 11.52 -2.74 -24.12
CA THR A 130 10.93 -1.44 -23.82
C THR A 130 9.42 -1.51 -23.70
N PHE A 131 8.85 -0.58 -22.94
CA PHE A 131 7.41 -0.39 -22.86
C PHE A 131 6.90 0.51 -23.97
N TYR A 132 5.63 0.32 -24.36
CA TYR A 132 4.92 1.20 -25.27
C TYR A 132 3.42 1.28 -24.95
N HIS A 133 2.80 2.36 -25.39
CA HIS A 133 1.35 2.44 -25.56
C HIS A 133 0.97 2.66 -27.02
N LYS A 134 -0.25 2.25 -27.36
CA LYS A 134 -0.80 2.38 -28.73
C LYS A 134 -1.11 3.84 -29.03
N VAL A 135 -0.86 4.24 -30.28
CA VAL A 135 -1.20 5.57 -30.76
C VAL A 135 -2.69 5.61 -31.13
N ALA A 136 -3.48 6.37 -30.37
CA ALA A 136 -4.92 6.51 -30.61
C ALA A 136 -5.23 7.54 -31.70
N ASP A 137 -4.54 8.68 -31.67
CA ASP A 137 -4.80 9.80 -32.57
C ASP A 137 -4.26 9.57 -33.98
N THR A 138 -4.76 10.37 -34.93
CA THR A 138 -4.20 10.40 -36.28
C THR A 138 -2.87 11.13 -36.27
N VAL A 139 -1.79 10.45 -36.64
CA VAL A 139 -0.45 11.05 -36.70
C VAL A 139 -0.11 11.48 -38.12
N LYS A 140 0.42 12.70 -38.24
CA LYS A 140 0.99 13.23 -39.48
C LYS A 140 2.50 13.32 -39.33
N LEU A 141 3.25 12.81 -40.32
CA LEU A 141 4.63 13.20 -40.54
C LEU A 141 4.60 14.50 -41.35
N VAL A 142 5.08 15.59 -40.77
CA VAL A 142 5.13 16.92 -41.40
C VAL A 142 6.60 17.28 -41.58
N ASP A 143 7.07 17.15 -42.82
CA ASP A 143 8.39 17.61 -43.27
C ASP A 143 8.19 18.45 -44.55
N GLU A 144 8.93 18.23 -45.65
CA GLU A 144 8.65 18.87 -46.94
C GLU A 144 7.24 18.58 -47.47
N LYS A 145 6.67 17.42 -47.11
CA LYS A 145 5.29 17.02 -47.43
C LYS A 145 4.61 16.44 -46.20
N THR A 146 3.29 16.61 -46.13
CA THR A 146 2.45 16.03 -45.07
C THR A 146 2.01 14.61 -45.45
N VAL A 147 2.43 13.62 -44.66
CA VAL A 147 2.04 12.21 -44.83
C VAL A 147 1.25 11.74 -43.61
N THR A 148 0.14 11.03 -43.84
CA THR A 148 -0.61 10.40 -42.75
C THR A 148 -0.02 9.03 -42.47
N LEU A 149 0.44 8.80 -41.23
CA LEU A 149 1.01 7.53 -40.83
C LEU A 149 -0.10 6.54 -40.42
N ASP A 150 0.08 5.26 -40.74
CA ASP A 150 -0.79 4.21 -40.24
C ASP A 150 -0.52 3.98 -38.76
N ARG A 151 -1.37 4.54 -37.89
CA ARG A 151 -1.24 4.45 -36.43
C ARG A 151 -1.18 3.01 -35.90
N LYS A 152 -1.69 2.02 -36.64
CA LYS A 152 -1.60 0.59 -36.25
C LYS A 152 -0.18 0.04 -36.31
N LYS A 153 0.70 0.69 -37.08
CA LYS A 153 2.12 0.36 -37.21
C LYS A 153 3.02 1.18 -36.28
N LEU A 154 2.43 2.05 -35.44
CA LEU A 154 3.17 2.93 -34.55
C LEU A 154 3.09 2.45 -33.10
N LYS A 155 4.19 2.64 -32.38
CA LYS A 155 4.29 2.43 -30.93
C LYS A 155 4.88 3.70 -30.31
N ALA A 156 4.22 4.24 -29.30
CA ALA A 156 4.78 5.34 -28.51
C ALA A 156 5.57 4.73 -27.34
N VAL A 157 6.89 4.73 -27.48
CA VAL A 157 7.81 4.04 -26.56
C VAL A 157 8.03 4.86 -25.29
N THR A 158 8.16 4.19 -24.14
CA THR A 158 8.40 4.80 -22.84
C THR A 158 9.58 4.15 -22.12
N THR A 159 9.95 4.70 -20.97
CA THR A 159 10.92 4.05 -20.07
C THR A 159 10.15 3.47 -18.87
N PRO A 160 10.62 2.38 -18.24
CA PRO A 160 11.97 1.81 -18.31
C PRO A 160 12.32 1.13 -19.65
N GLN A 161 13.62 1.10 -19.95
CA GLN A 161 14.21 0.36 -21.08
C GLN A 161 15.28 -0.58 -20.55
N GLY A 162 15.14 -1.88 -20.80
CA GLY A 162 16.02 -2.92 -20.29
C GLY A 162 16.95 -3.43 -21.37
N PHE A 163 18.17 -3.80 -20.97
CA PHE A 163 19.22 -4.22 -21.89
C PHE A 163 20.08 -5.33 -21.30
N THR A 164 20.55 -6.23 -22.14
CA THR A 164 21.69 -7.12 -21.82
C THR A 164 23.01 -6.38 -22.09
N LEU A 165 24.12 -6.91 -21.57
CA LEU A 165 25.45 -6.33 -21.86
C LEU A 165 25.83 -6.33 -23.35
N LYS A 166 25.13 -7.08 -24.23
CA LYS A 166 25.38 -7.02 -25.68
C LYS A 166 25.01 -5.68 -26.30
N ALA A 167 24.06 -4.95 -25.72
CA ALA A 167 23.69 -3.61 -26.18
C ALA A 167 24.73 -2.54 -25.80
N LEU A 168 25.61 -2.84 -24.83
CA LEU A 168 26.50 -1.85 -24.22
C LEU A 168 27.47 -1.17 -25.20
N PRO A 169 28.09 -1.86 -26.19
CA PRO A 169 28.96 -1.22 -27.17
C PRO A 169 28.23 -0.17 -28.02
N PHE A 170 26.98 -0.45 -28.40
CA PHE A 170 26.15 0.45 -29.21
C PHE A 170 25.75 1.71 -28.43
N ILE A 171 25.47 1.56 -27.14
CA ILE A 171 25.05 2.68 -26.29
C ILE A 171 26.26 3.50 -25.82
N ARG A 172 27.41 2.87 -25.54
CA ARG A 172 28.64 3.58 -25.14
C ARG A 172 29.28 4.34 -26.29
N ASN A 173 29.25 3.78 -27.49
CA ASN A 173 29.88 4.36 -28.69
C ASN A 173 28.86 4.45 -29.84
N PRO A 174 27.86 5.34 -29.73
CA PRO A 174 26.85 5.46 -30.77
C PRO A 174 27.45 5.96 -32.07
N LYS A 175 26.93 5.48 -33.21
CA LYS A 175 27.27 6.00 -34.55
C LYS A 175 26.62 7.36 -34.82
N LEU A 176 25.69 7.79 -33.96
CA LEU A 176 24.92 9.03 -34.07
C LEU A 176 25.46 10.06 -33.08
N PRO A 177 25.37 11.37 -33.41
CA PRO A 177 25.61 12.43 -32.44
C PRO A 177 24.56 12.38 -31.32
N ASP A 178 24.95 12.79 -30.11
CA ASP A 178 24.10 12.68 -28.92
C ASP A 178 22.75 13.36 -29.03
N GLU A 179 22.70 14.49 -29.72
CA GLU A 179 21.50 15.30 -29.91
C GLU A 179 20.46 14.58 -30.79
N ALA A 180 20.90 13.62 -31.61
CA ALA A 180 20.02 12.81 -32.45
C ALA A 180 19.50 11.54 -31.75
N ILE A 181 20.01 11.22 -30.56
CA ILE A 181 19.62 10.00 -29.82
C ILE A 181 18.40 10.32 -28.95
N LEU A 182 17.25 9.78 -29.36
CA LEU A 182 15.97 10.00 -28.67
C LEU A 182 15.77 9.04 -27.48
N ASP A 183 16.23 7.81 -27.63
CA ASP A 183 16.27 6.78 -26.60
C ASP A 183 17.39 5.75 -26.87
N GLU A 184 17.59 4.82 -25.94
CA GLU A 184 18.66 3.82 -26.06
C GLU A 184 18.27 2.66 -26.99
N ILE A 185 16.97 2.40 -27.14
CA ILE A 185 16.44 1.36 -28.04
C ILE A 185 16.83 1.65 -29.49
N MET A 186 16.73 2.91 -29.93
CA MET A 186 17.11 3.35 -31.29
C MET A 186 18.51 2.87 -31.71
N LEU A 187 19.44 2.78 -30.75
CA LEU A 187 20.84 2.42 -31.03
C LEU A 187 21.04 0.94 -31.37
N ILE A 188 20.03 0.09 -31.10
CA ILE A 188 20.11 -1.36 -31.29
C ILE A 188 19.03 -1.92 -32.22
N GLU A 189 18.12 -1.09 -32.74
CA GLU A 189 16.96 -1.50 -33.57
C GLU A 189 17.28 -2.42 -34.73
N ASN A 190 18.43 -2.19 -35.39
CA ASN A 190 18.86 -2.97 -36.55
C ASN A 190 19.97 -3.99 -36.24
N GLU A 191 20.36 -4.11 -34.97
CA GLU A 191 21.57 -4.82 -34.56
C GLU A 191 21.25 -5.99 -33.61
N LEU A 192 20.19 -5.87 -32.79
CA LEU A 192 19.85 -6.82 -31.73
C LEU A 192 18.34 -7.07 -31.61
N PRO A 193 17.92 -8.24 -31.10
CA PRO A 193 16.50 -8.54 -30.88
C PRO A 193 15.92 -7.69 -29.74
N ILE A 194 14.74 -7.10 -29.99
CA ILE A 194 14.05 -6.18 -29.07
C ILE A 194 12.63 -6.65 -28.79
N ALA A 195 12.29 -6.71 -27.51
CA ALA A 195 10.91 -6.90 -27.06
C ALA A 195 10.19 -5.56 -26.85
N PHE A 196 8.97 -5.47 -27.35
CA PHE A 196 8.07 -4.35 -27.09
C PHE A 196 6.91 -4.82 -26.21
N LEU A 197 6.86 -4.34 -24.98
CA LEU A 197 5.87 -4.70 -23.97
C LEU A 197 4.77 -3.63 -23.92
N GLU A 198 3.50 -4.04 -23.98
CA GLU A 198 2.40 -3.09 -23.86
C GLU A 198 2.24 -2.66 -22.39
N GLU A 199 2.13 -1.35 -22.16
CA GLU A 199 1.91 -0.79 -20.82
C GLU A 199 0.57 -1.28 -20.23
N THR A 200 0.62 -1.79 -18.99
CA THR A 200 -0.60 -2.12 -18.23
C THR A 200 -1.19 -0.89 -17.55
N HIS A 201 -0.35 0.12 -17.30
CA HIS A 201 -0.69 1.41 -16.72
C HIS A 201 0.12 2.51 -17.42
N PRO A 202 -0.41 3.73 -17.60
CA PRO A 202 0.32 4.76 -18.32
C PRO A 202 1.62 5.17 -17.63
N HIS A 203 2.75 5.05 -18.34
CA HIS A 203 4.08 5.52 -17.89
C HIS A 203 4.28 7.01 -18.16
N THR A 204 3.29 7.84 -17.81
CA THR A 204 3.27 9.28 -18.09
C THR A 204 4.56 9.95 -17.61
N LYS A 205 5.18 10.73 -18.50
CA LYS A 205 6.38 11.53 -18.23
C LYS A 205 5.96 12.94 -17.89
N LEU A 206 6.42 13.47 -16.76
CA LEU A 206 6.28 14.89 -16.47
C LEU A 206 7.08 15.69 -17.50
N THR A 207 6.39 16.37 -18.41
CA THR A 207 6.98 17.20 -19.46
C THR A 207 6.49 18.63 -19.38
N THR A 208 5.19 18.83 -19.14
CA THR A 208 4.51 20.13 -19.02
C THR A 208 3.79 20.27 -17.67
N PRO A 209 3.34 21.48 -17.30
CA PRO A 209 2.51 21.69 -16.10
C PRO A 209 1.18 20.91 -16.11
N GLU A 210 0.58 20.65 -17.27
CA GLU A 210 -0.64 19.84 -17.38
C GLU A 210 -0.39 18.37 -16.99
N ASP A 211 0.78 17.84 -17.33
CA ASP A 211 1.19 16.49 -16.90
C ASP A 211 1.28 16.40 -15.37
N LEU A 212 1.71 17.48 -14.69
CA LEU A 212 1.80 17.50 -13.23
C LEU A 212 0.43 17.32 -12.58
N ALA A 213 -0.61 17.97 -13.10
CA ALA A 213 -1.97 17.84 -12.58
C ALA A 213 -2.49 16.40 -12.71
N LEU A 214 -2.24 15.76 -13.86
CA LEU A 214 -2.57 14.35 -14.09
C LEU A 214 -1.78 13.42 -13.15
N ILE A 215 -0.49 13.68 -12.98
CA ILE A 215 0.39 12.91 -12.10
C ILE A 215 -0.07 13.01 -10.64
N LYS A 216 -0.33 14.22 -10.16
CA LYS A 216 -0.84 14.50 -8.80
C LYS A 216 -2.14 13.73 -8.55
N ASN A 217 -3.13 13.89 -9.42
CA ASN A 217 -4.43 13.23 -9.29
C ASN A 217 -4.28 11.69 -9.19
N ARG A 218 -3.44 11.09 -10.03
CA ARG A 218 -3.25 9.62 -10.04
C ARG A 218 -2.49 9.13 -8.80
N LEU A 219 -1.44 9.83 -8.37
CA LEU A 219 -0.70 9.47 -7.16
C LEU A 219 -1.54 9.66 -5.88
N GLU A 220 -2.32 10.74 -5.80
CA GLU A 220 -3.27 10.97 -4.70
C GLU A 220 -4.36 9.90 -4.65
N LYS A 221 -4.92 9.50 -5.80
CA LYS A 221 -5.89 8.39 -5.88
C LYS A 221 -5.31 7.05 -5.43
N ARG A 222 -4.05 6.74 -5.77
CA ARG A 222 -3.38 5.54 -5.26
C ARG A 222 -3.25 5.57 -3.74
N LYS A 223 -2.86 6.72 -3.18
CA LYS A 223 -2.75 6.91 -1.73
C LYS A 223 -4.13 6.84 -1.05
N SER A 224 -5.16 7.45 -1.62
CA SER A 224 -6.52 7.42 -1.07
C SER A 224 -7.15 6.02 -1.18
N GLN A 225 -6.84 5.24 -2.22
CA GLN A 225 -7.23 3.83 -2.28
C GLN A 225 -6.49 2.94 -1.27
N ALA A 226 -5.22 3.25 -0.96
CA ALA A 226 -4.50 2.57 0.12
C ALA A 226 -5.04 2.98 1.51
N LEU A 227 -5.39 4.24 1.70
CA LEU A 227 -6.01 4.79 2.91
C LEU A 227 -7.47 4.35 3.09
N SER A 228 -8.23 4.13 2.01
CA SER A 228 -9.60 3.57 2.07
C SER A 228 -9.61 2.08 2.39
N GLN A 229 -8.44 1.48 2.61
CA GLN A 229 -8.25 0.18 3.25
C GLN A 229 -7.60 0.28 4.64
N ALA A 230 -7.61 1.46 5.26
CA ALA A 230 -7.06 1.65 6.60
C ALA A 230 -7.70 0.66 7.58
N LYS A 231 -6.83 -0.12 8.23
CA LYS A 231 -7.24 -1.03 9.30
C LYS A 231 -7.17 -0.26 10.61
N ALA A 232 -8.27 -0.27 11.35
CA ALA A 232 -8.35 0.25 12.71
C ALA A 232 -8.43 -0.92 13.70
N ILE A 233 -7.81 -0.74 14.86
CA ILE A 233 -7.92 -1.65 15.98
C ILE A 233 -8.85 -1.02 17.01
N GLY A 234 -9.72 -1.83 17.57
CA GLY A 234 -10.56 -1.46 18.70
C GLY A 234 -10.34 -2.41 19.86
N PHE A 235 -10.39 -1.89 21.08
CA PHE A 235 -10.19 -2.62 22.32
C PHE A 235 -11.25 -2.21 23.33
N SER A 236 -11.76 -3.15 24.11
CA SER A 236 -12.59 -2.88 25.29
C SER A 236 -12.29 -3.91 26.38
N PHE A 237 -12.49 -3.49 27.62
CA PHE A 237 -12.44 -4.28 28.83
C PHE A 237 -13.64 -3.89 29.72
N ASP A 238 -14.33 -4.87 30.27
CA ASP A 238 -15.48 -4.65 31.14
C ASP A 238 -15.52 -5.68 32.27
N PHE A 239 -16.10 -5.30 33.41
CA PHE A 239 -16.26 -6.14 34.59
C PHE A 239 -17.65 -6.00 35.17
N HIS A 240 -18.35 -7.13 35.31
CA HIS A 240 -19.65 -7.18 35.97
C HIS A 240 -19.54 -8.01 37.27
N PRO A 241 -20.02 -7.49 38.41
CA PRO A 241 -20.05 -8.25 39.66
C PRO A 241 -21.15 -9.32 39.62
N PHE A 242 -21.00 -10.38 40.41
CA PHE A 242 -22.04 -11.41 40.53
C PHE A 242 -23.28 -10.90 41.29
N GLU A 243 -24.45 -11.37 40.87
CA GLU A 243 -25.75 -11.08 41.49
C GLU A 243 -26.56 -12.36 41.71
N ARG A 244 -27.19 -12.49 42.88
CA ARG A 244 -28.05 -13.64 43.20
C ARG A 244 -29.36 -13.59 42.43
N ASN A 245 -29.94 -14.76 42.18
CA ASN A 245 -31.25 -14.91 41.51
C ASN A 245 -31.29 -14.34 40.08
N ARG A 246 -30.15 -14.31 39.39
CA ARG A 246 -30.06 -13.97 37.96
C ARG A 246 -29.39 -15.09 37.19
N PRO A 247 -29.77 -15.32 35.93
CA PRO A 247 -29.06 -16.26 35.06
C PRO A 247 -27.66 -15.70 34.70
N LEU A 248 -26.66 -16.56 34.64
CA LEU A 248 -25.36 -16.21 34.07
C LEU A 248 -25.44 -16.29 32.55
N VAL A 249 -25.42 -15.14 31.86
CA VAL A 249 -25.40 -15.07 30.41
C VAL A 249 -24.04 -14.57 29.94
N LEU A 250 -23.36 -15.35 29.09
CA LEU A 250 -22.08 -14.98 28.49
C LEU A 250 -22.06 -15.39 27.00
N GLY A 251 -21.74 -14.44 26.12
CA GLY A 251 -21.72 -14.66 24.67
C GLY A 251 -23.03 -15.21 24.11
N GLY A 252 -24.16 -14.79 24.67
CA GLY A 252 -25.52 -15.23 24.32
C GLY A 252 -25.86 -16.64 24.79
N ILE A 253 -25.12 -17.20 25.76
CA ILE A 253 -25.37 -18.52 26.32
C ILE A 253 -25.70 -18.39 27.79
N THR A 254 -26.85 -18.95 28.20
CA THR A 254 -27.16 -19.15 29.62
C THR A 254 -26.35 -20.32 30.15
N ILE A 255 -25.46 -20.03 31.10
CA ILE A 255 -24.58 -21.01 31.74
C ILE A 255 -25.20 -21.41 33.08
N SER A 256 -25.25 -22.72 33.33
CA SER A 256 -25.71 -23.26 34.61
C SER A 256 -24.74 -22.89 35.73
N PHE A 257 -25.09 -21.90 36.55
CA PHE A 257 -24.34 -21.45 37.71
C PHE A 257 -25.27 -20.80 38.75
N GLU A 258 -24.83 -20.72 40.01
CA GLU A 258 -25.67 -20.24 41.12
C GLU A 258 -25.92 -18.73 41.10
N TRP A 259 -25.07 -17.97 40.42
CA TRP A 259 -25.11 -16.50 40.34
C TRP A 259 -25.09 -16.03 38.90
N GLY A 260 -25.77 -14.92 38.61
CA GLY A 260 -25.71 -14.21 37.32
C GLY A 260 -24.86 -12.96 37.45
N LEU A 261 -24.88 -12.09 36.43
CA LEU A 261 -24.15 -10.82 36.46
C LEU A 261 -25.09 -9.65 36.78
N ALA A 262 -24.60 -8.72 37.61
CA ALA A 262 -25.28 -7.48 37.87
C ALA A 262 -25.08 -6.52 36.69
N GLY A 263 -26.11 -5.75 36.38
CA GLY A 263 -26.08 -4.77 35.30
C GLY A 263 -27.44 -4.59 34.62
N HIS A 264 -27.45 -3.67 33.67
CA HIS A 264 -28.56 -3.45 32.74
C HIS A 264 -28.64 -4.60 31.73
N SER A 265 -29.78 -4.74 31.03
CA SER A 265 -30.03 -5.86 30.07
C SER A 265 -29.83 -7.27 30.70
N ASP A 266 -29.44 -8.27 29.92
CA ASP A 266 -29.05 -9.61 30.40
C ASP A 266 -27.63 -9.65 31.00
N ALA A 267 -26.97 -8.49 31.12
CA ALA A 267 -25.65 -8.27 31.73
C ALA A 267 -24.53 -9.12 31.11
N ASP A 268 -24.64 -9.43 29.82
CA ASP A 268 -23.64 -10.22 29.09
C ASP A 268 -22.38 -9.38 28.80
N VAL A 269 -21.41 -9.48 29.71
CA VAL A 269 -20.13 -8.77 29.65
C VAL A 269 -19.34 -9.09 28.37
N VAL A 270 -19.53 -10.27 27.75
CA VAL A 270 -18.86 -10.64 26.50
C VAL A 270 -19.40 -9.82 25.33
N TYR A 271 -20.71 -9.66 25.23
CA TYR A 271 -21.31 -8.83 24.17
C TYR A 271 -21.01 -7.35 24.37
N HIS A 272 -20.88 -6.87 25.61
CA HIS A 272 -20.48 -5.50 25.90
C HIS A 272 -19.10 -5.19 25.34
N VAL A 273 -18.08 -5.97 25.69
CA VAL A 273 -16.72 -5.74 25.19
C VAL A 273 -16.61 -5.91 23.67
N VAL A 274 -17.38 -6.83 23.07
CA VAL A 274 -17.44 -6.97 21.61
C VAL A 274 -18.01 -5.69 20.97
N ALA A 275 -19.14 -5.19 21.46
CA ALA A 275 -19.76 -3.97 20.94
C ALA A 275 -18.83 -2.76 21.09
N GLU A 276 -18.25 -2.55 22.28
CA GLU A 276 -17.37 -1.42 22.55
C GLU A 276 -16.05 -1.48 21.78
N SER A 277 -15.46 -2.68 21.60
CA SER A 277 -14.27 -2.82 20.77
C SER A 277 -14.54 -2.30 19.36
N ILE A 278 -15.70 -2.63 18.77
CA ILE A 278 -16.07 -2.16 17.44
C ILE A 278 -16.33 -0.65 17.45
N MET A 279 -17.02 -0.13 18.47
CA MET A 279 -17.23 1.31 18.64
C MET A 279 -15.92 2.08 18.72
N GLY A 280 -14.92 1.57 19.45
CA GLY A 280 -13.58 2.13 19.53
C GLY A 280 -12.89 2.18 18.16
N ALA A 281 -12.92 1.09 17.39
CA ALA A 281 -12.37 1.06 16.04
C ALA A 281 -13.04 2.07 15.09
N LEU A 282 -14.35 2.31 15.30
CA LEU A 282 -15.15 3.26 14.52
C LEU A 282 -15.11 4.70 15.04
N LYS A 283 -14.55 4.94 16.24
CA LYS A 283 -14.54 6.24 16.95
C LYS A 283 -15.95 6.74 17.31
N LEU A 284 -16.80 5.84 17.80
CA LEU A 284 -18.19 6.15 18.18
C LEU A 284 -18.38 6.48 19.67
N GLY A 285 -17.31 6.46 20.47
CA GLY A 285 -17.39 6.60 21.93
C GLY A 285 -17.54 5.24 22.61
N ASP A 286 -18.23 5.23 23.76
CA ASP A 286 -18.50 4.05 24.60
C ASP A 286 -20.01 3.75 24.68
N LEU A 287 -20.38 2.57 25.21
CA LEU A 287 -21.79 2.15 25.29
C LEU A 287 -22.62 3.12 26.12
N GLY A 288 -22.10 3.63 27.25
CA GLY A 288 -22.82 4.57 28.12
C GLY A 288 -23.18 5.89 27.42
N THR A 289 -22.35 6.32 26.47
CA THR A 289 -22.60 7.51 25.65
C THR A 289 -23.72 7.29 24.63
N LEU A 290 -23.74 6.13 23.96
CA LEU A 290 -24.74 5.83 22.91
C LEU A 290 -26.05 5.27 23.46
N PHE A 291 -26.00 4.58 24.60
CA PHE A 291 -27.13 3.89 25.22
C PHE A 291 -27.19 4.20 26.72
N PRO A 292 -27.63 5.41 27.12
CA PRO A 292 -27.63 5.81 28.53
C PRO A 292 -28.55 4.94 29.40
N ASP A 293 -28.06 4.57 30.59
CA ASP A 293 -28.73 3.68 31.56
C ASP A 293 -30.07 4.21 32.13
N ILE A 294 -30.39 5.48 31.90
CA ILE A 294 -31.64 6.14 32.34
C ILE A 294 -32.83 5.77 31.43
N ASP A 295 -32.56 5.16 30.28
CA ASP A 295 -33.59 4.78 29.32
C ASP A 295 -34.20 3.41 29.66
N PHE A 296 -35.42 3.43 30.22
CA PHE A 296 -36.18 2.23 30.59
C PHE A 296 -36.41 1.24 29.44
N ARG A 297 -36.18 1.65 28.18
CA ARG A 297 -36.34 0.78 26.99
C ARG A 297 -35.32 -0.36 26.91
N TYR A 298 -34.20 -0.26 27.62
CA TYR A 298 -33.12 -1.26 27.58
C TYR A 298 -33.12 -2.23 28.76
N LYS A 299 -34.00 -2.00 29.74
CA LYS A 299 -34.19 -2.91 30.88
C LYS A 299 -34.77 -4.24 30.37
N ASP A 300 -34.14 -5.35 30.77
CA ASP A 300 -34.51 -6.73 30.37
C ASP A 300 -34.33 -7.09 28.88
N MET A 301 -33.65 -6.25 28.10
CA MET A 301 -33.29 -6.55 26.71
C MET A 301 -32.05 -7.43 26.65
N SER A 302 -31.87 -8.21 25.57
CA SER A 302 -30.62 -8.96 25.38
C SER A 302 -29.47 -8.05 24.95
N SER A 303 -28.28 -8.19 25.53
CA SER A 303 -27.08 -7.43 25.14
C SER A 303 -26.66 -7.67 23.68
N SER A 304 -27.17 -8.72 23.03
CA SER A 304 -27.01 -8.92 21.58
C SER A 304 -27.54 -7.74 20.75
N TYR A 305 -28.51 -6.99 21.27
CA TYR A 305 -29.01 -5.75 20.67
C TYR A 305 -27.90 -4.71 20.46
N PHE A 306 -27.02 -4.50 21.45
CA PHE A 306 -25.94 -3.51 21.35
C PHE A 306 -24.97 -3.87 20.23
N VAL A 307 -24.62 -5.16 20.11
CA VAL A 307 -23.79 -5.64 19.00
C VAL A 307 -24.47 -5.39 17.65
N GLN A 308 -25.77 -5.65 17.54
CA GLN A 308 -26.55 -5.40 16.31
C GLN A 308 -26.61 -3.91 15.94
N GLU A 309 -26.81 -3.02 16.91
CA GLU A 309 -26.81 -1.58 16.67
C GLU A 309 -25.44 -1.09 16.22
N VAL A 310 -24.37 -1.51 16.89
CA VAL A 310 -23.00 -1.15 16.48
C VAL A 310 -22.70 -1.67 15.07
N MET A 311 -23.19 -2.86 14.70
CA MET A 311 -23.08 -3.36 13.33
C MET A 311 -23.90 -2.54 12.32
N ARG A 312 -25.02 -1.92 12.71
CA ARG A 312 -25.73 -0.94 11.85
C ARG A 312 -24.89 0.30 11.62
N TYR A 313 -24.21 0.83 12.64
CA TYR A 313 -23.26 1.93 12.48
C TYR A 313 -22.07 1.53 11.59
N ALA A 314 -21.50 0.35 11.80
CA ALA A 314 -20.42 -0.19 10.96
C ALA A 314 -20.85 -0.27 9.49
N LYS A 315 -22.04 -0.80 9.21
CA LYS A 315 -22.61 -0.87 7.86
C LYS A 315 -22.83 0.50 7.24
N LYS A 316 -23.34 1.48 7.99
CA LYS A 316 -23.52 2.87 7.53
C LYS A 316 -22.19 3.54 7.21
N ALA A 317 -21.16 3.26 7.99
CA ALA A 317 -19.78 3.70 7.76
C ALA A 317 -19.04 2.86 6.70
N GLN A 318 -19.71 1.89 6.06
CA GLN A 318 -19.13 0.95 5.11
C GLN A 318 -17.86 0.25 5.66
N ALA A 319 -17.82 0.03 6.97
CA ALA A 319 -16.73 -0.65 7.64
C ALA A 319 -16.96 -2.17 7.64
N GLN A 320 -15.87 -2.93 7.55
CA GLN A 320 -15.89 -4.38 7.58
C GLN A 320 -15.10 -4.91 8.78
N ILE A 321 -15.74 -5.70 9.63
CA ILE A 321 -15.07 -6.41 10.72
C ILE A 321 -14.25 -7.55 10.12
N LEU A 322 -12.96 -7.62 10.46
CA LEU A 322 -12.04 -8.62 9.93
C LEU A 322 -11.78 -9.74 10.93
N TYR A 323 -11.53 -9.39 12.20
CA TYR A 323 -11.24 -10.35 13.27
C TYR A 323 -11.75 -9.81 14.61
N VAL A 324 -12.17 -10.72 15.50
CA VAL A 324 -12.47 -10.44 16.89
C VAL A 324 -11.84 -11.52 17.78
N ASP A 325 -11.10 -11.11 18.79
CA ASP A 325 -10.55 -11.99 19.80
C ASP A 325 -11.03 -11.55 21.18
N VAL A 326 -11.63 -12.49 21.92
CA VAL A 326 -12.22 -12.26 23.24
C VAL A 326 -11.50 -13.11 24.27
N THR A 327 -11.22 -12.54 25.44
CA THR A 327 -10.76 -13.29 26.62
C THR A 327 -11.72 -13.06 27.78
N VAL A 328 -12.24 -14.14 28.36
CA VAL A 328 -13.10 -14.09 29.56
C VAL A 328 -12.30 -14.47 30.79
N TYR A 329 -12.36 -13.64 31.82
CA TYR A 329 -11.69 -13.84 33.10
C TYR A 329 -12.71 -14.24 34.16
N LEU A 330 -12.63 -15.50 34.61
CA LEU A 330 -13.51 -16.04 35.65
C LEU A 330 -12.86 -17.24 36.34
N GLU A 331 -13.09 -17.37 37.65
CA GLU A 331 -12.65 -18.54 38.42
C GLU A 331 -13.60 -19.73 38.25
N LYS A 332 -14.91 -19.48 38.26
CA LYS A 332 -15.97 -20.47 38.06
C LYS A 332 -17.18 -19.83 37.38
N PRO A 333 -17.97 -20.61 36.62
CA PRO A 333 -17.74 -22.00 36.23
C PRO A 333 -16.71 -22.13 35.10
N LYS A 334 -16.24 -23.35 34.80
CA LYS A 334 -15.31 -23.58 33.68
C LYS A 334 -16.03 -23.37 32.33
N LEU A 335 -15.45 -22.55 31.46
CA LEU A 335 -16.04 -22.22 30.15
C LEU A 335 -15.68 -23.16 28.99
N TYR A 336 -14.92 -24.23 29.24
CA TYR A 336 -14.35 -25.09 28.18
C TYR A 336 -15.38 -25.51 27.11
N HIS A 337 -16.57 -25.94 27.53
CA HIS A 337 -17.64 -26.41 26.63
C HIS A 337 -18.46 -25.30 25.96
N TYR A 338 -18.27 -24.04 26.36
CA TYR A 338 -19.10 -22.92 25.90
C TYR A 338 -18.38 -22.01 24.89
N LYS A 339 -17.04 -21.97 24.90
CA LYS A 339 -16.24 -21.04 24.07
C LYS A 339 -16.55 -21.13 22.57
N THR A 340 -16.64 -22.34 22.02
CA THR A 340 -16.96 -22.53 20.59
C THR A 340 -18.31 -21.93 20.26
N LYS A 341 -19.33 -22.20 21.09
CA LYS A 341 -20.67 -21.67 20.84
C LYS A 341 -20.74 -20.14 21.01
N MET A 342 -19.97 -19.57 21.94
CA MET A 342 -19.83 -18.11 22.07
C MET A 342 -19.24 -17.50 20.81
N ALA A 343 -18.16 -18.09 20.28
CA ALA A 343 -17.52 -17.62 19.03
C ALA A 343 -18.50 -17.67 17.85
N GLN A 344 -19.32 -18.73 17.76
CA GLN A 344 -20.36 -18.87 16.74
C GLN A 344 -21.44 -17.79 16.86
N ASN A 345 -21.92 -17.54 18.07
CA ASN A 345 -22.94 -16.52 18.31
C ASN A 345 -22.41 -15.12 17.95
N ILE A 346 -21.18 -14.80 18.36
CA ILE A 346 -20.50 -13.54 18.00
C ILE A 346 -20.35 -13.45 16.47
N ALA A 347 -19.82 -14.47 15.81
CA ALA A 347 -19.65 -14.49 14.35
C ALA A 347 -20.99 -14.26 13.62
N CYS A 348 -22.06 -14.89 14.10
CA CYS A 348 -23.41 -14.72 13.58
C CYS A 348 -23.91 -13.27 13.74
N LEU A 349 -23.73 -12.65 14.92
CA LEU A 349 -24.13 -11.26 15.15
C LEU A 349 -23.35 -10.26 14.29
N LEU A 350 -22.07 -10.55 14.04
CA LEU A 350 -21.17 -9.71 13.24
C LEU A 350 -21.30 -9.97 11.72
N GLY A 351 -21.94 -11.07 11.31
CA GLY A 351 -22.03 -11.47 9.91
C GLY A 351 -20.69 -11.85 9.29
N ILE A 352 -19.79 -12.47 10.08
CA ILE A 352 -18.45 -12.90 9.65
C ILE A 352 -18.27 -14.41 9.83
N SER A 353 -17.19 -14.98 9.27
CA SER A 353 -16.87 -16.40 9.44
C SER A 353 -16.50 -16.72 10.89
N GLU A 354 -16.87 -17.90 11.37
CA GLU A 354 -16.44 -18.42 12.69
C GLU A 354 -14.91 -18.45 12.82
N THR A 355 -14.19 -18.68 11.73
CA THR A 355 -12.71 -18.68 11.69
C THR A 355 -12.11 -17.30 11.96
N GLN A 356 -12.93 -16.25 11.99
CA GLN A 356 -12.52 -14.87 12.27
C GLN A 356 -12.82 -14.46 13.72
N VAL A 357 -13.38 -15.35 14.52
CA VAL A 357 -13.70 -15.10 15.93
C VAL A 357 -13.00 -16.11 16.84
N SER A 358 -12.27 -15.61 17.83
CA SER A 358 -11.63 -16.41 18.87
C SER A 358 -12.20 -16.05 20.24
N VAL A 359 -12.52 -17.06 21.05
CA VAL A 359 -12.96 -16.89 22.44
C VAL A 359 -12.08 -17.73 23.34
N LYS A 360 -11.41 -17.07 24.28
CA LYS A 360 -10.51 -17.65 25.28
C LYS A 360 -11.09 -17.43 26.68
N ALA A 361 -10.65 -18.24 27.63
CA ALA A 361 -11.00 -18.06 29.03
C ALA A 361 -9.82 -18.41 29.93
N THR A 362 -9.63 -17.64 30.99
CA THR A 362 -8.58 -17.87 31.99
C THR A 362 -9.04 -17.51 33.39
N THR A 363 -8.42 -18.13 34.39
CA THR A 363 -8.50 -17.78 35.81
C THR A 363 -7.55 -16.63 36.13
N MET A 364 -7.72 -16.02 37.31
CA MET A 364 -6.79 -15.01 37.85
C MET A 364 -6.02 -15.58 39.05
N GLU A 365 -5.87 -16.90 39.12
CA GLU A 365 -5.16 -17.64 40.16
C GLU A 365 -5.59 -17.26 41.58
N LYS A 366 -6.90 -17.06 41.78
CA LYS A 366 -7.51 -16.63 43.05
C LYS A 366 -7.04 -15.27 43.56
N ARG A 367 -6.56 -14.39 42.68
CA ARG A 367 -6.14 -13.01 43.00
C ARG A 367 -7.09 -11.96 42.40
N GLY A 368 -7.24 -10.84 43.10
CA GLY A 368 -8.09 -9.72 42.66
C GLY A 368 -9.59 -10.03 42.73
N LEU A 369 -10.41 -9.15 42.15
CA LEU A 369 -11.88 -9.24 42.18
C LEU A 369 -12.38 -10.55 41.54
N VAL A 370 -11.90 -10.85 40.33
CA VAL A 370 -12.20 -12.10 39.62
C VAL A 370 -11.75 -13.32 40.43
N GLY A 371 -10.52 -13.28 40.96
CA GLY A 371 -9.96 -14.38 41.76
C GLY A 371 -10.68 -14.64 43.08
N LYS A 372 -11.32 -13.62 43.65
CA LYS A 372 -12.18 -13.73 44.83
C LYS A 372 -13.61 -14.17 44.50
N GLU A 373 -13.88 -14.52 43.24
CA GLU A 373 -15.22 -14.89 42.76
C GLU A 373 -16.24 -13.75 42.97
N GLU A 374 -15.82 -12.48 42.84
CA GLU A 374 -16.69 -11.31 43.00
C GLU A 374 -17.43 -10.93 41.70
N GLY A 375 -17.00 -11.44 40.55
CA GLY A 375 -17.60 -11.18 39.25
C GLY A 375 -16.84 -11.81 38.09
N VAL A 376 -17.23 -11.41 36.88
CA VAL A 376 -16.60 -11.82 35.61
C VAL A 376 -16.09 -10.59 34.89
N ALA A 377 -14.83 -10.65 34.42
CA ALA A 377 -14.31 -9.65 33.50
C ALA A 377 -14.23 -10.24 32.09
N ALA A 378 -14.32 -9.38 31.08
CA ALA A 378 -14.00 -9.75 29.70
C ALA A 378 -13.17 -8.66 29.06
N GLU A 379 -12.45 -9.02 28.01
CA GLU A 379 -11.83 -8.09 27.08
C GLU A 379 -12.10 -8.55 25.65
N ALA A 380 -12.13 -7.59 24.72
CA ALA A 380 -12.16 -7.89 23.30
C ALA A 380 -11.24 -6.95 22.51
N VAL A 381 -10.57 -7.52 21.52
CA VAL A 381 -9.83 -6.79 20.49
C VAL A 381 -10.48 -7.09 19.14
N CYS A 382 -10.76 -6.05 18.35
CA CYS A 382 -11.24 -6.21 16.98
C CYS A 382 -10.35 -5.50 15.97
N LEU A 383 -10.27 -6.07 14.77
CA LEU A 383 -9.66 -5.45 13.60
C LEU A 383 -10.74 -5.10 12.60
N VAL A 384 -10.81 -3.83 12.20
CA VAL A 384 -11.85 -3.31 11.30
C VAL A 384 -11.19 -2.66 10.10
N LYS A 385 -11.58 -3.05 8.89
CA LYS A 385 -11.27 -2.31 7.68
C LYS A 385 -12.26 -1.16 7.55
N ARG A 386 -11.77 0.08 7.54
CA ARG A 386 -12.58 1.28 7.35
C ARG A 386 -12.50 1.70 5.88
N ASN A 387 -13.67 1.83 5.24
CA ASN A 387 -13.74 2.60 4.00
C ASN A 387 -13.79 4.08 4.40
N ILE A 388 -12.66 4.78 4.28
CA ILE A 388 -12.55 6.22 4.51
C ILE A 388 -12.85 6.96 3.22
#